data_AF-A0A1G6VEL5-F1
#
_entry.id   AF-A0A1G6VEL5-F1
#
_cell.length_a   1.000
_cell.length_b   1.000
_cell.length_c   1.000
_cell.angle_alpha   90.00
_cell.angle_beta   90.00
_cell.angle_gamma   90.00
#
_symmetry.space_group_name_H-M   'P 1'
#
loop_
_entity.id
_entity.type
_entity.pdbx_description
1 polymer ?
#
loop_
_entity_poly.entity_id
_entity_poly.type
_entity_poly.pdbx_seq_one_letter_code
_entity_poly.pdbx_strand_id
1 'polypeptide(L)'
;MSENAARTQPWKRIARTRVRHANNKKGVLVVKRWWIAVCALASIAAHADGPQPEVPISGPLAVTAMVESLYATRVQEDLLRKARDATEGGPYRPGLFHCLATVSHASVGAALAPVAMQNLTAEEIATVTTFIGSPTGEKFRWVRGPWQARAAAPNVAPLSQTDLDTLRAFADSTVGTKLTIVPSLPALVTAIGDFEERTLARCMALPVGPLSERRSATLAEAGCTPPLPVRYPASARRSQQSGRVDVAFWVDKQGALETTAVVRSSRVEALDREAERAVRGMRCKVLEIQGVPTSFTAIQPIQFELK
;
A
#
# COMPACT_ATOMS: atom_id res chain seq x y z
N MET A 1 5.06 -52.35 39.75
CA MET A 1 5.99 -53.39 40.23
C MET A 1 7.37 -53.00 39.73
N SER A 2 8.40 -52.99 40.61
CA SER A 2 9.70 -52.30 40.37
C SER A 2 9.55 -50.78 40.24
N GLU A 3 10.02 -49.89 41.14
CA GLU A 3 10.73 -50.04 42.42
C GLU A 3 12.23 -50.40 42.40
N ASN A 4 13.07 -49.34 42.40
CA ASN A 4 14.26 -49.09 43.23
C ASN A 4 14.85 -47.71 42.76
N ALA A 5 15.08 -46.68 43.58
CA ALA A 5 15.97 -46.53 44.75
C ALA A 5 17.48 -46.62 44.40
N ALA A 6 18.43 -45.87 44.99
CA ALA A 6 18.44 -44.59 45.73
C ALA A 6 19.93 -44.20 45.99
N ARG A 7 20.29 -42.90 46.08
CA ARG A 7 21.58 -42.36 46.61
C ARG A 7 21.51 -40.82 46.69
N THR A 8 21.16 -40.21 47.83
CA THR A 8 22.00 -39.82 49.00
C THR A 8 22.97 -38.63 48.77
N GLN A 9 22.82 -37.59 49.60
CA GLN A 9 23.68 -36.38 49.75
C GLN A 9 24.92 -36.70 50.64
N PRO A 10 25.65 -35.76 51.31
CA PRO A 10 25.76 -34.28 51.24
C PRO A 10 27.27 -33.84 51.05
N TRP A 11 27.92 -32.76 51.55
CA TRP A 11 27.62 -31.69 52.54
C TRP A 11 28.44 -30.38 52.36
N LYS A 12 27.94 -29.28 52.96
CA LYS A 12 28.64 -28.11 53.58
C LYS A 12 29.89 -27.47 52.92
N ARG A 13 29.83 -26.13 52.77
CA ARG A 13 30.61 -25.20 53.62
C ARG A 13 30.02 -23.79 53.68
N ILE A 14 30.19 -23.14 54.84
CA ILE A 14 29.85 -21.73 55.12
C ILE A 14 31.16 -21.00 55.41
N ALA A 15 31.31 -19.77 54.92
CA ALA A 15 32.30 -18.82 55.40
C ALA A 15 31.64 -17.42 55.48
N ARG A 16 31.98 -16.66 56.52
CA ARG A 16 31.40 -15.33 56.82
C ARG A 16 32.49 -14.26 56.85
N THR A 17 32.04 -12.99 56.74
CA THR A 17 32.66 -11.78 57.30
C THR A 17 34.09 -11.40 56.90
N ARG A 18 34.24 -10.16 56.42
CA ARG A 18 34.62 -9.06 57.32
C ARG A 18 34.20 -7.68 56.81
N VAL A 19 33.63 -6.89 57.71
CA VAL A 19 33.49 -5.44 57.56
C VAL A 19 34.77 -4.77 58.05
N ARG A 20 35.22 -3.70 57.37
CA ARG A 20 36.06 -2.67 57.97
C ARG A 20 35.58 -1.29 57.50
N HIS A 21 35.17 -0.46 58.45
CA HIS A 21 35.23 0.99 58.26
C HIS A 21 36.69 1.44 58.36
N ALA A 22 37.06 2.43 57.57
CA ALA A 22 38.17 3.33 57.82
C ALA A 22 37.67 4.75 57.51
N ASN A 23 37.85 5.68 58.44
CA ASN A 23 37.26 7.02 58.40
C ASN A 23 38.37 8.02 58.73
N ASN A 24 38.67 8.96 57.82
CA ASN A 24 39.34 10.20 58.21
C ASN A 24 39.07 11.36 57.23
N LYS A 25 39.24 12.59 57.73
CA LYS A 25 39.03 13.86 57.04
C LYS A 25 40.34 14.65 56.97
N LYS A 26 40.47 15.60 56.01
CA LYS A 26 40.97 17.00 56.15
C LYS A 26 41.54 17.57 54.83
N GLY A 27 41.49 18.91 54.67
CA GLY A 27 42.04 19.68 53.53
C GLY A 27 41.16 19.61 52.28
N VAL A 28 40.52 20.67 51.75
CA VAL A 28 40.65 22.14 51.84
C VAL A 28 41.89 22.72 51.15
N LEU A 29 41.67 23.77 50.33
CA LEU A 29 42.64 24.67 49.70
C LEU A 29 43.52 24.14 48.55
N VAL A 30 42.92 24.02 47.36
CA VAL A 30 43.48 24.62 46.13
C VAL A 30 42.37 25.47 45.48
N VAL A 31 42.72 26.67 45.01
CA VAL A 31 41.79 27.72 44.56
C VAL A 31 42.05 28.08 43.10
N LYS A 32 40.98 28.37 42.34
CA LYS A 32 40.97 28.98 41.00
C LYS A 32 41.89 28.34 39.93
N ARG A 33 41.33 27.50 39.06
CA ARG A 33 41.61 27.60 37.60
C ARG A 33 40.58 26.85 36.73
N TRP A 34 40.40 27.34 35.50
CA TRP A 34 39.63 26.76 34.39
C TRP A 34 38.13 26.54 34.59
N TRP A 35 37.38 27.66 34.52
CA TRP A 35 35.93 27.74 34.37
C TRP A 35 35.43 27.35 32.95
N ILE A 36 36.16 26.48 32.23
CA ILE A 36 35.97 26.19 30.80
C ILE A 36 35.96 24.67 30.57
N ALA A 37 34.96 24.00 31.16
CA ALA A 37 34.70 22.57 30.98
C ALA A 37 33.20 22.19 31.05
N VAL A 38 32.30 23.18 31.04
CA VAL A 38 30.84 22.98 31.22
C VAL A 38 30.07 23.08 29.90
N CYS A 39 30.59 23.79 28.90
CA CYS A 39 29.92 24.03 27.61
C CYS A 39 30.21 22.97 26.52
N ALA A 40 30.72 21.79 26.89
CA ALA A 40 31.15 20.74 25.94
C ALA A 40 30.56 19.34 26.22
N LEU A 41 29.57 19.24 27.11
CA LEU A 41 28.84 18.00 27.43
C LEU A 41 27.31 18.20 27.41
N ALA A 42 26.83 19.12 26.57
CA ALA A 42 25.43 19.59 26.56
C ALA A 42 24.71 19.44 25.20
N SER A 43 25.20 18.56 24.31
CA SER A 43 24.67 18.48 22.93
C SER A 43 24.50 17.07 22.33
N ILE A 44 24.91 16.00 23.01
CA ILE A 44 24.71 14.61 22.53
C ILE A 44 24.26 13.71 23.69
N ALA A 45 23.02 13.89 24.13
CA ALA A 45 22.35 12.98 25.05
C ALA A 45 20.84 12.93 24.71
N ALA A 46 20.42 11.82 24.12
CA ALA A 46 19.02 11.39 23.93
C ALA A 46 18.00 12.48 23.52
N HIS A 47 17.90 12.74 22.22
CA HIS A 47 16.56 12.81 21.62
C HIS A 47 15.97 11.40 21.71
N ALA A 48 15.35 11.09 22.85
CA ALA A 48 14.46 9.95 22.98
C ALA A 48 13.11 10.37 22.36
N ASP A 49 13.07 10.44 21.04
CA ASP A 49 11.82 10.58 20.29
C ASP A 49 10.96 9.33 20.56
N GLY A 50 10.14 9.42 21.61
CA GLY A 50 8.89 8.66 21.67
C GLY A 50 8.04 8.98 20.43
N PRO A 51 7.09 8.12 20.05
CA PRO A 51 6.25 8.36 18.88
C PRO A 51 5.64 9.76 18.97
N GLN A 52 5.97 10.60 17.99
CA GLN A 52 5.45 11.96 17.86
C GLN A 52 3.92 11.89 17.98
N PRO A 53 3.27 12.75 18.79
CA PRO A 53 1.82 12.70 18.94
C PRO A 53 1.19 12.97 17.57
N GLU A 54 0.54 11.94 17.02
CA GLU A 54 0.02 11.98 15.65
C GLU A 54 -0.94 13.15 15.50
N VAL A 55 -0.61 14.07 14.58
CA VAL A 55 -1.38 15.29 14.36
C VAL A 55 -2.81 14.89 13.99
N PRO A 56 -3.84 15.28 14.76
CA PRO A 56 -5.20 14.86 14.49
C PRO A 56 -5.63 15.24 13.08
N ILE A 57 -5.94 14.22 12.28
CA ILE A 57 -6.36 14.39 10.89
C ILE A 57 -7.62 15.25 10.89
N SER A 58 -7.60 16.41 10.23
CA SER A 58 -8.75 17.30 10.22
C SER A 58 -9.93 16.68 9.44
N GLY A 59 -11.17 17.03 9.80
CA GLY A 59 -12.38 16.47 9.18
C GLY A 59 -12.37 16.41 7.64
N PRO A 60 -11.99 17.48 6.92
CA PRO A 60 -11.88 17.45 5.46
C PRO A 60 -10.84 16.42 4.95
N LEU A 61 -9.69 16.32 5.62
CA LEU A 61 -8.64 15.35 5.27
C LEU A 61 -9.06 13.91 5.59
N ALA A 62 -9.80 13.69 6.69
CA ALA A 62 -10.32 12.39 7.06
C ALA A 62 -11.37 11.89 6.06
N VAL A 63 -12.32 12.75 5.65
CA VAL A 63 -13.29 12.42 4.59
C VAL A 63 -12.57 12.16 3.26
N THR A 64 -11.52 12.93 2.94
CA THR A 64 -10.72 12.69 1.72
C THR A 64 -10.03 11.32 1.74
N ALA A 65 -9.34 10.98 2.84
CA ALA A 65 -8.65 9.70 3.00
C ALA A 65 -9.61 8.50 3.05
N MET A 66 -10.81 8.68 3.61
CA MET A 66 -11.90 7.70 3.62
C MET A 66 -12.39 7.42 2.19
N VAL A 67 -12.79 8.47 1.48
CA VAL A 67 -13.29 8.40 0.09
C VAL A 67 -12.23 7.83 -0.86
N GLU A 68 -10.96 8.22 -0.71
CA GLU A 68 -9.83 7.62 -1.43
C GLU A 68 -9.73 6.11 -1.20
N SER A 69 -9.75 5.68 0.07
CA SER A 69 -9.66 4.26 0.45
C SER A 69 -10.85 3.43 -0.02
N LEU A 70 -12.05 4.02 -0.09
CA LEU A 70 -13.25 3.32 -0.52
C LEU A 70 -13.29 3.15 -2.05
N TYR A 71 -13.07 4.22 -2.81
CA TYR A 71 -13.44 4.24 -4.23
C TYR A 71 -12.27 4.15 -5.21
N ALA A 72 -11.06 4.59 -4.85
CA ALA A 72 -9.99 4.78 -5.83
C ALA A 72 -9.65 3.54 -6.66
N THR A 73 -9.45 2.38 -6.01
CA THR A 73 -9.18 1.12 -6.72
C THR A 73 -10.32 0.70 -7.64
N ARG A 74 -11.57 0.85 -7.17
CA ARG A 74 -12.76 0.51 -7.97
C ARG A 74 -12.89 1.42 -9.19
N VAL A 75 -12.70 2.73 -9.02
CA VAL A 75 -12.71 3.72 -10.11
C VAL A 75 -11.60 3.41 -11.13
N GLN A 76 -10.42 2.99 -10.69
CA GLN A 76 -9.35 2.55 -11.58
C GLN A 76 -9.68 1.26 -12.33
N GLU A 77 -10.27 0.26 -11.66
CA GLU A 77 -10.73 -0.99 -12.27
C GLU A 77 -11.86 -0.77 -13.28
N ASP A 78 -12.82 0.11 -12.98
CA ASP A 78 -13.94 0.50 -13.85
C ASP A 78 -13.46 1.31 -15.06
N LEU A 79 -12.53 2.25 -14.88
CA LEU A 79 -11.86 2.98 -15.97
C LEU A 79 -11.13 2.03 -16.93
N LEU A 80 -10.32 1.12 -16.39
CA LEU A 80 -9.58 0.14 -17.19
C LEU A 80 -10.52 -0.85 -17.89
N ARG A 81 -11.67 -1.19 -17.28
CA ARG A 81 -12.72 -1.99 -17.93
C ARG A 81 -13.36 -1.22 -19.09
N LYS A 82 -13.91 -0.03 -18.85
CA LYS A 82 -14.49 0.83 -19.89
C LYS A 82 -13.53 1.08 -21.06
N ALA A 83 -12.23 1.21 -20.80
CA ALA A 83 -11.21 1.36 -21.84
C ALA A 83 -10.94 0.08 -22.66
N ARG A 84 -11.00 -1.12 -22.05
CA ARG A 84 -10.98 -2.38 -22.80
C ARG A 84 -12.24 -2.51 -23.67
N ASP A 85 -13.40 -2.27 -23.08
CA ASP A 85 -14.69 -2.38 -23.77
C ASP A 85 -14.76 -1.42 -24.97
N ALA A 86 -14.33 -0.17 -24.78
CA ALA A 86 -14.22 0.85 -25.84
C ALA A 86 -13.06 0.64 -26.83
N THR A 87 -12.26 -0.43 -26.69
CA THR A 87 -11.20 -0.80 -27.64
C THR A 87 -11.25 -2.27 -28.09
N GLU A 88 -12.32 -3.02 -27.76
CA GLU A 88 -12.45 -4.42 -28.18
C GLU A 88 -12.54 -4.51 -29.71
N GLY A 89 -11.65 -5.28 -30.34
CA GLY A 89 -11.48 -5.35 -31.80
C GLY A 89 -10.71 -4.19 -32.44
N GLY A 90 -10.39 -3.13 -31.69
CA GLY A 90 -9.60 -2.00 -32.16
C GLY A 90 -8.07 -2.19 -32.05
N PRO A 91 -7.26 -1.25 -32.59
CA PRO A 91 -5.83 -1.24 -32.40
C PRO A 91 -5.47 -0.95 -30.93
N TYR A 92 -4.43 -1.61 -30.41
CA TYR A 92 -3.97 -1.41 -29.03
C TYR A 92 -3.48 0.03 -28.80
N ARG A 93 -4.01 0.71 -27.77
CA ARG A 93 -3.69 2.10 -27.41
C ARG A 93 -2.87 2.17 -26.10
N PRO A 94 -1.53 2.00 -26.13
CA PRO A 94 -0.71 2.01 -24.91
C PRO A 94 -0.82 3.32 -24.13
N GLY A 95 -0.96 4.47 -24.81
CA GLY A 95 -1.15 5.77 -24.15
C GLY A 95 -2.45 5.89 -23.35
N LEU A 96 -3.55 5.28 -23.84
CA LEU A 96 -4.84 5.24 -23.13
C LEU A 96 -4.70 4.44 -21.83
N PHE A 97 -4.19 3.21 -21.92
CA PHE A 97 -4.02 2.36 -20.74
C PHE A 97 -2.99 2.92 -19.75
N HIS A 98 -1.91 3.56 -20.21
CA HIS A 98 -0.94 4.24 -19.34
C HIS A 98 -1.57 5.43 -18.59
N CYS A 99 -2.35 6.26 -19.29
CA CYS A 99 -3.04 7.41 -18.72
C CYS A 99 -4.04 7.00 -17.63
N LEU A 100 -4.73 5.87 -17.81
CA LEU A 100 -5.66 5.31 -16.82
C LEU A 100 -4.94 4.57 -15.68
N ALA A 101 -3.85 3.86 -15.98
CA ALA A 101 -3.01 3.18 -14.98
C ALA A 101 -2.16 4.13 -14.12
N THR A 102 -2.13 5.43 -14.45
CA THR A 102 -1.49 6.51 -13.67
C THR A 102 -2.48 7.47 -13.00
N VAL A 103 -3.80 7.23 -13.09
CA VAL A 103 -4.81 7.93 -12.27
C VAL A 103 -4.53 7.63 -10.80
N SER A 104 -4.10 8.64 -10.04
CA SER A 104 -3.69 8.44 -8.64
C SER A 104 -4.90 8.32 -7.72
N HIS A 105 -4.77 7.51 -6.67
CA HIS A 105 -5.79 7.38 -5.63
C HIS A 105 -6.19 8.77 -5.05
N ALA A 106 -5.20 9.60 -4.73
CA ALA A 106 -5.42 10.98 -4.26
C ALA A 106 -6.22 11.86 -5.24
N SER A 107 -6.12 11.65 -6.57
CA SER A 107 -6.94 12.39 -7.55
C SER A 107 -8.41 12.00 -7.52
N VAL A 108 -8.72 10.73 -7.22
CA VAL A 108 -10.09 10.25 -6.98
C VAL A 108 -10.61 10.81 -5.66
N GLY A 109 -9.81 10.74 -4.59
CA GLY A 109 -10.11 11.31 -3.28
C GLY A 109 -10.46 12.81 -3.37
N ALA A 110 -9.58 13.61 -3.98
CA ALA A 110 -9.77 15.06 -4.14
C ALA A 110 -10.99 15.43 -4.99
N ALA A 111 -11.36 14.63 -6.00
CA ALA A 111 -12.53 14.89 -6.84
C ALA A 111 -13.85 14.55 -6.13
N LEU A 112 -13.89 13.50 -5.31
CA LEU A 112 -15.12 12.98 -4.71
C LEU A 112 -15.37 13.50 -3.28
N ALA A 113 -14.32 13.86 -2.53
CA ALA A 113 -14.44 14.32 -1.15
C ALA A 113 -15.32 15.58 -0.96
N PRO A 114 -15.30 16.61 -1.84
CA PRO A 114 -16.19 17.76 -1.70
C PRO A 114 -17.67 17.36 -1.78
N VAL A 115 -18.01 16.42 -2.67
CA VAL A 115 -19.38 15.90 -2.82
C VAL A 115 -19.80 15.08 -1.61
N ALA A 116 -18.90 14.24 -1.08
CA ALA A 116 -19.15 13.53 0.18
C ALA A 116 -19.39 14.51 1.34
N MET A 117 -18.51 15.50 1.54
CA MET A 117 -18.64 16.49 2.62
C MET A 117 -19.94 17.29 2.57
N GLN A 118 -20.45 17.62 1.38
CA GLN A 118 -21.72 18.32 1.20
C GLN A 118 -22.96 17.48 1.58
N ASN A 119 -22.81 16.15 1.73
CA ASN A 119 -23.88 15.20 2.01
C ASN A 119 -23.77 14.52 3.40
N LEU A 120 -22.84 14.99 4.24
CA LEU A 120 -22.60 14.49 5.60
C LEU A 120 -22.86 15.58 6.65
N THR A 121 -23.37 15.18 7.81
CA THR A 121 -23.48 16.08 8.98
C THR A 121 -22.12 16.28 9.66
N ALA A 122 -22.01 17.29 10.52
CA ALA A 122 -20.80 17.50 11.33
C ALA A 122 -20.48 16.29 12.25
N GLU A 123 -21.51 15.61 12.75
CA GLU A 123 -21.37 14.39 13.56
C GLU A 123 -20.86 13.21 12.73
N GLU A 124 -21.38 13.03 11.51
CA GLU A 124 -20.91 12.00 10.58
C GLU A 124 -19.46 12.24 10.14
N ILE A 125 -19.08 13.49 9.90
CA ILE A 125 -17.68 13.89 9.63
C ILE A 125 -16.79 13.62 10.85
N ALA A 126 -17.27 13.87 12.07
CA ALA A 126 -16.55 13.54 13.30
C ALA A 126 -16.36 12.02 13.45
N THR A 127 -17.39 11.21 13.18
CA THR A 127 -17.29 9.74 13.18
C THR A 127 -16.27 9.22 12.17
N VAL A 128 -16.25 9.75 10.94
CA VAL A 128 -15.20 9.44 9.94
C VAL A 128 -13.82 9.84 10.43
N THR A 129 -13.70 10.99 11.10
CA THR A 129 -12.44 11.49 11.66
C THR A 129 -11.90 10.56 12.74
N THR A 130 -12.74 10.19 13.72
CA THR A 130 -12.38 9.25 14.80
C THR A 130 -12.02 7.87 14.25
N PHE A 131 -12.74 7.37 13.24
CA PHE A 131 -12.37 6.09 12.61
C PHE A 131 -11.04 6.17 11.85
N ILE A 132 -10.86 7.18 10.97
CA ILE A 132 -9.65 7.32 10.15
C ILE A 132 -8.38 7.59 10.98
N GLY A 133 -8.52 8.29 12.10
CA GLY A 133 -7.46 8.49 13.09
C GLY A 133 -7.28 7.34 14.09
N SER A 134 -7.96 6.19 13.92
CA SER A 134 -7.75 5.00 14.74
C SER A 134 -6.70 4.07 14.12
N PRO A 135 -6.02 3.21 14.90
CA PRO A 135 -5.10 2.19 14.37
C PRO A 135 -5.76 1.22 13.38
N THR A 136 -7.07 0.98 13.49
CA THR A 136 -7.84 0.20 12.51
C THR A 136 -8.11 0.99 11.23
N GLY A 137 -8.36 2.30 11.33
CA GLY A 137 -8.49 3.21 10.18
C GLY A 137 -7.19 3.37 9.41
N GLU A 138 -6.05 3.40 10.09
CA GLU A 138 -4.72 3.39 9.46
C GLU A 138 -4.47 2.07 8.70
N LYS A 139 -4.67 0.91 9.34
CA LYS A 139 -4.60 -0.40 8.66
C LYS A 139 -5.57 -0.50 7.49
N PHE A 140 -6.79 0.04 7.62
CA PHE A 140 -7.78 0.09 6.54
C PHE A 140 -7.26 0.91 5.35
N ARG A 141 -6.76 2.12 5.59
CA ARG A 141 -6.11 2.98 4.58
C ARG A 141 -4.92 2.27 3.92
N TRP A 142 -4.12 1.51 4.67
CA TRP A 142 -3.03 0.71 4.11
C TRP A 142 -3.54 -0.44 3.24
N VAL A 143 -4.48 -1.27 3.72
CA VAL A 143 -5.06 -2.40 2.98
C VAL A 143 -5.72 -1.94 1.67
N ARG A 144 -6.40 -0.79 1.71
CA ARG A 144 -7.11 -0.17 0.57
C ARG A 144 -6.24 0.77 -0.27
N GLY A 145 -5.04 1.11 0.20
CA GLY A 145 -4.14 2.06 -0.46
C GLY A 145 -3.55 1.52 -1.78
N PRO A 146 -2.94 2.40 -2.58
CA PRO A 146 -2.28 2.00 -3.82
C PRO A 146 -1.17 0.98 -3.52
N TRP A 147 -0.93 0.05 -4.44
CA TRP A 147 -0.03 -1.08 -4.17
C TRP A 147 1.40 -0.64 -3.84
N GLN A 148 1.85 0.51 -4.37
CA GLN A 148 3.15 1.10 -4.05
C GLN A 148 3.30 1.42 -2.55
N ALA A 149 2.26 1.99 -1.92
CA ALA A 149 2.25 2.25 -0.47
C ALA A 149 2.26 0.94 0.34
N ARG A 150 1.62 -0.12 -0.16
CA ARG A 150 1.64 -1.45 0.44
C ARG A 150 2.98 -2.16 0.30
N ALA A 151 3.69 -1.95 -0.81
CA ALA A 151 5.03 -2.47 -1.05
C ALA A 151 6.10 -1.76 -0.20
N ALA A 152 5.94 -0.46 0.07
CA ALA A 152 6.85 0.32 0.92
C ALA A 152 6.80 -0.06 2.41
N ALA A 153 5.68 -0.60 2.89
CA ALA A 153 5.48 -1.00 4.29
C ALA A 153 5.06 -2.48 4.41
N PRO A 154 5.96 -3.45 4.15
CA PRO A 154 5.64 -4.88 4.15
C PRO A 154 5.33 -5.48 5.53
N ASN A 155 5.56 -4.72 6.61
CA ASN A 155 5.45 -5.18 8.01
C ASN A 155 4.11 -4.82 8.68
N VAL A 156 3.13 -4.28 7.95
CA VAL A 156 1.80 -4.01 8.52
C VAL A 156 1.13 -5.33 8.87
N ALA A 157 0.82 -5.51 10.16
CA ALA A 157 0.21 -6.73 10.67
C ALA A 157 -1.16 -7.00 10.03
N PRO A 158 -1.56 -8.27 9.82
CA PRO A 158 -2.90 -8.62 9.38
C PRO A 158 -3.98 -8.02 10.30
N LEU A 159 -5.15 -7.72 9.73
CA LEU A 159 -6.32 -7.29 10.50
C LEU A 159 -6.66 -8.36 11.56
N SER A 160 -6.64 -7.95 12.83
CA SER A 160 -7.09 -8.79 13.95
C SER A 160 -8.61 -8.89 13.98
N GLN A 161 -9.16 -9.81 14.79
CA GLN A 161 -10.61 -9.87 14.98
C GLN A 161 -11.17 -8.54 15.49
N THR A 162 -10.48 -7.87 16.42
CA THR A 162 -10.83 -6.53 16.91
C THR A 162 -10.85 -5.50 15.78
N ASP A 163 -9.89 -5.54 14.84
CA ASP A 163 -9.91 -4.64 13.68
C ASP A 163 -11.12 -4.92 12.76
N LEU A 164 -11.48 -6.20 12.56
CA LEU A 164 -12.65 -6.59 11.76
C LEU A 164 -13.98 -6.17 12.41
N ASP A 165 -14.07 -6.24 13.74
CA ASP A 165 -15.26 -5.83 14.48
C ASP A 165 -15.37 -4.29 14.57
N THR A 166 -14.25 -3.57 14.70
CA THR A 166 -14.22 -2.11 14.55
C THR A 166 -14.57 -1.66 13.12
N LEU A 167 -14.11 -2.37 12.10
CA LEU A 167 -14.50 -2.15 10.70
C LEU A 167 -16.00 -2.37 10.47
N ARG A 168 -16.57 -3.43 11.06
CA ARG A 168 -18.01 -3.69 11.02
C ARG A 168 -18.80 -2.58 11.73
N ALA A 169 -18.42 -2.22 12.95
CA ALA A 169 -19.07 -1.16 13.71
C ALA A 169 -19.03 0.21 12.99
N PHE A 170 -17.96 0.51 12.25
CA PHE A 170 -17.94 1.67 11.37
C PHE A 170 -18.90 1.51 10.17
N ALA A 171 -18.85 0.38 9.47
CA ALA A 171 -19.68 0.13 8.28
C ALA A 171 -21.19 0.14 8.58
N ASP A 172 -21.59 -0.37 9.74
CA ASP A 172 -22.98 -0.44 10.20
C ASP A 172 -23.50 0.92 10.73
N SER A 173 -22.64 1.94 10.85
CA SER A 173 -23.04 3.30 11.26
C SER A 173 -23.76 4.09 10.16
N THR A 174 -24.43 5.19 10.50
CA THR A 174 -25.11 6.07 9.53
C THR A 174 -24.15 6.62 8.46
N VAL A 175 -22.93 7.01 8.85
CA VAL A 175 -21.92 7.46 7.88
C VAL A 175 -21.26 6.31 7.14
N GLY A 176 -21.12 5.14 7.78
CA GLY A 176 -20.67 3.91 7.14
C GLY A 176 -21.59 3.53 5.99
N THR A 177 -22.87 3.31 6.27
CA THR A 177 -23.92 2.96 5.29
C THR A 177 -24.06 3.99 4.15
N LYS A 178 -23.82 5.29 4.41
CA LYS A 178 -23.68 6.33 3.37
C LYS A 178 -22.47 6.12 2.45
N LEU A 179 -21.33 5.76 3.02
CA LEU A 179 -20.02 5.70 2.37
C LEU A 179 -19.54 4.27 2.01
N THR A 180 -20.33 3.20 2.18
CA THR A 180 -19.84 1.85 1.85
C THR A 180 -19.54 1.66 0.35
N ILE A 181 -19.00 0.49 0.00
CA ILE A 181 -18.56 0.07 -1.35
C ILE A 181 -19.66 0.24 -2.42
N VAL A 182 -20.93 0.20 -2.01
CA VAL A 182 -22.08 0.70 -2.78
C VAL A 182 -22.60 1.94 -2.08
N PRO A 183 -22.21 3.17 -2.50
CA PRO A 183 -22.63 4.38 -1.81
C PRO A 183 -24.14 4.56 -1.96
N SER A 184 -24.83 4.68 -0.83
CA SER A 184 -26.27 4.99 -0.81
C SER A 184 -26.55 6.48 -1.07
N LEU A 185 -25.52 7.33 -1.05
CA LEU A 185 -25.57 8.74 -1.45
C LEU A 185 -25.63 8.88 -2.99
N PRO A 186 -26.76 9.30 -3.59
CA PRO A 186 -26.89 9.36 -5.05
C PRO A 186 -25.94 10.38 -5.68
N ALA A 187 -25.69 11.51 -5.01
CA ALA A 187 -24.74 12.52 -5.46
C ALA A 187 -23.31 11.97 -5.62
N LEU A 188 -22.91 11.02 -4.75
CA LEU A 188 -21.60 10.40 -4.80
C LEU A 188 -21.52 9.34 -5.93
N VAL A 189 -22.61 8.61 -6.19
CA VAL A 189 -22.73 7.72 -7.37
C VAL A 189 -22.58 8.53 -8.65
N THR A 190 -23.29 9.66 -8.78
CA THR A 190 -23.16 10.57 -9.94
C THR A 190 -21.73 11.08 -10.06
N ALA A 191 -21.14 11.61 -8.98
CA ALA A 191 -19.77 12.15 -8.99
C ALA A 191 -18.71 11.12 -9.41
N ILE A 192 -18.89 9.84 -9.09
CA ILE A 192 -18.04 8.74 -9.56
C ILE A 192 -18.17 8.58 -11.08
N GLY A 193 -19.40 8.46 -11.61
CA GLY A 193 -19.64 8.34 -13.05
C GLY A 193 -19.07 9.54 -13.84
N ASP A 194 -19.34 10.74 -13.35
CA ASP A 194 -18.81 12.03 -13.80
C ASP A 194 -17.27 12.07 -13.88
N PHE A 195 -16.59 11.57 -12.84
CA PHE A 195 -15.13 11.51 -12.79
C PHE A 195 -14.58 10.49 -13.79
N GLU A 196 -15.22 9.33 -13.89
CA GLU A 196 -14.84 8.26 -14.81
C GLU A 196 -15.01 8.70 -16.26
N GLU A 197 -16.13 9.32 -16.63
CA GLU A 197 -16.38 9.80 -17.99
C GLU A 197 -15.38 10.89 -18.39
N ARG A 198 -15.19 11.93 -17.56
CA ARG A 198 -14.21 13.00 -17.82
C ARG A 198 -12.78 12.47 -17.91
N THR A 199 -12.43 11.45 -17.14
CA THR A 199 -11.08 10.86 -17.15
C THR A 199 -10.86 9.94 -18.34
N LEU A 200 -11.85 9.11 -18.69
CA LEU A 200 -11.81 8.27 -19.88
C LEU A 200 -11.75 9.14 -21.15
N ALA A 201 -12.58 10.17 -21.28
CA ALA A 201 -12.56 11.10 -22.40
C ALA A 201 -11.19 11.80 -22.55
N ARG A 202 -10.61 12.31 -21.45
CA ARG A 202 -9.25 12.88 -21.43
C ARG A 202 -8.19 11.90 -21.91
N CYS A 203 -8.19 10.66 -21.43
CA CYS A 203 -7.21 9.66 -21.84
C CYS A 203 -7.47 9.11 -23.27
N MET A 204 -8.72 9.11 -23.74
CA MET A 204 -9.08 8.76 -25.12
C MET A 204 -8.73 9.86 -26.14
N ALA A 205 -8.58 11.12 -25.70
CA ALA A 205 -8.09 12.22 -26.53
C ALA A 205 -6.56 12.16 -26.78
N LEU A 206 -5.81 11.30 -26.08
CA LEU A 206 -4.38 11.11 -26.33
C LEU A 206 -4.13 10.48 -27.71
N PRO A 207 -3.13 10.97 -28.47
CA PRO A 207 -2.91 10.55 -29.84
C PRO A 207 -2.61 9.05 -29.96
N VAL A 208 -3.10 8.43 -31.05
CA VAL A 208 -2.83 7.02 -31.37
C VAL A 208 -1.48 6.90 -32.08
N GLY A 209 -0.41 7.23 -31.36
CA GLY A 209 0.97 7.02 -31.77
C GLY A 209 1.73 6.14 -30.79
N PRO A 210 2.97 5.74 -31.13
CA PRO A 210 3.92 5.35 -30.09
C PRO A 210 4.08 6.53 -29.12
N LEU A 211 4.08 6.25 -27.81
CA LEU A 211 4.53 7.23 -26.82
C LEU A 211 6.01 7.50 -27.14
N SER A 212 6.34 8.70 -27.65
CA SER A 212 7.58 8.93 -28.41
C SER A 212 8.90 8.83 -27.62
N GLU A 213 8.83 8.66 -26.29
CA GLU A 213 9.97 8.26 -25.44
C GLU A 213 9.88 6.82 -24.91
N ARG A 214 8.71 6.17 -24.88
CA ARG A 214 8.54 4.82 -24.30
C ARG A 214 8.56 3.75 -25.38
N ARG A 215 9.73 3.13 -25.60
CA ARG A 215 9.90 2.00 -26.52
C ARG A 215 9.01 0.81 -26.10
N SER A 216 8.52 0.05 -27.08
CA SER A 216 7.95 -1.28 -26.84
C SER A 216 9.07 -2.32 -26.80
N ALA A 217 9.10 -3.17 -25.76
CA ALA A 217 10.13 -4.19 -25.58
C ALA A 217 9.54 -5.55 -25.13
N THR A 218 10.22 -6.64 -25.46
CA THR A 218 9.98 -7.98 -24.90
C THR A 218 10.66 -8.15 -23.54
N LEU A 219 10.28 -9.18 -22.77
CA LEU A 219 10.94 -9.49 -21.49
C LEU A 219 12.45 -9.71 -21.64
N ALA A 220 12.87 -10.31 -22.75
CA ALA A 220 14.26 -10.66 -23.03
C ALA A 220 15.10 -9.41 -23.31
N GLU A 221 14.61 -8.51 -24.17
CA GLU A 221 15.26 -7.21 -24.45
C GLU A 221 15.36 -6.33 -23.20
N ALA A 222 14.33 -6.34 -22.36
CA ALA A 222 14.28 -5.60 -21.10
C ALA A 222 15.05 -6.24 -19.94
N GLY A 223 15.60 -7.45 -20.13
CA GLY A 223 16.28 -8.21 -19.07
C GLY A 223 15.42 -8.49 -17.84
N CYS A 224 14.08 -8.58 -18.01
CA CYS A 224 13.15 -8.78 -16.91
C CYS A 224 13.15 -10.23 -16.40
N THR A 225 12.94 -10.40 -15.09
CA THR A 225 12.61 -11.72 -14.51
C THR A 225 11.29 -12.23 -15.07
N PRO A 226 11.09 -13.56 -15.14
CA PRO A 226 9.75 -14.12 -15.36
C PRO A 226 8.72 -13.62 -14.34
N PRO A 227 7.41 -13.66 -14.67
CA PRO A 227 6.34 -13.45 -13.71
C PRO A 227 6.44 -14.39 -12.50
N LEU A 228 5.92 -13.96 -11.35
CA LEU A 228 5.80 -14.85 -10.19
C LEU A 228 4.90 -16.06 -10.53
N PRO A 229 5.14 -17.25 -9.94
CA PRO A 229 4.29 -18.42 -10.14
C PRO A 229 2.80 -18.09 -9.95
N VAL A 230 2.01 -18.44 -10.97
CA VAL A 230 0.58 -18.16 -11.07
C VAL A 230 -0.21 -19.16 -10.22
N ARG A 231 -1.05 -18.68 -9.31
CA ARG A 231 -1.79 -19.50 -8.34
C ARG A 231 -3.26 -19.55 -8.71
N TYR A 232 -3.66 -20.66 -9.34
CA TYR A 232 -5.02 -20.82 -9.89
C TYR A 232 -6.11 -20.50 -8.84
N PRO A 233 -6.96 -19.47 -9.06
CA PRO A 233 -7.97 -19.06 -8.09
C PRO A 233 -8.97 -20.18 -7.77
N ALA A 234 -9.26 -20.39 -6.49
CA ALA A 234 -10.15 -21.47 -6.03
C ALA A 234 -11.63 -21.27 -6.43
N SER A 235 -12.04 -20.06 -6.82
CA SER A 235 -13.30 -19.81 -7.52
C SER A 235 -13.24 -20.33 -8.95
N ALA A 236 -12.35 -19.79 -9.77
CA ALA A 236 -12.19 -20.15 -11.17
C ALA A 236 -11.96 -21.65 -11.39
N ARG A 237 -11.14 -22.30 -10.54
CA ARG A 237 -10.91 -23.76 -10.60
C ARG A 237 -12.17 -24.59 -10.34
N ARG A 238 -13.01 -24.16 -9.38
CA ARG A 238 -14.29 -24.85 -9.09
C ARG A 238 -15.31 -24.64 -10.21
N SER A 239 -15.30 -23.49 -10.87
CA SER A 239 -16.15 -23.17 -12.01
C SER A 239 -15.57 -23.62 -13.37
N GLN A 240 -14.48 -24.39 -13.37
CA GLN A 240 -13.74 -24.83 -14.57
C GLN A 240 -13.38 -23.70 -15.57
N GLN A 241 -13.13 -22.50 -15.06
CA GLN A 241 -12.83 -21.29 -15.84
C GLN A 241 -11.35 -21.20 -16.20
N SER A 242 -11.04 -21.36 -17.49
CA SER A 242 -9.73 -21.13 -18.12
C SER A 242 -9.71 -19.82 -18.93
N GLY A 243 -8.54 -19.39 -19.40
CA GLY A 243 -8.43 -18.22 -20.27
C GLY A 243 -7.03 -17.63 -20.40
N ARG A 244 -6.89 -16.62 -21.27
CA ARG A 244 -5.68 -15.82 -21.45
C ARG A 244 -5.92 -14.40 -20.93
N VAL A 245 -4.93 -13.86 -20.23
CA VAL A 245 -4.88 -12.44 -19.82
C VAL A 245 -3.64 -11.82 -20.45
N ASP A 246 -3.78 -10.70 -21.15
CA ASP A 246 -2.61 -9.91 -21.58
C ASP A 246 -2.48 -8.69 -20.65
N VAL A 247 -1.38 -8.64 -19.89
CA VAL A 247 -1.09 -7.57 -18.92
C VAL A 247 -0.02 -6.65 -19.50
N ALA A 248 -0.35 -5.37 -19.71
CA ALA A 248 0.64 -4.36 -20.01
C ALA A 248 1.31 -3.87 -18.74
N PHE A 249 2.58 -3.53 -18.83
CA PHE A 249 3.33 -2.92 -17.74
C PHE A 249 4.32 -1.87 -18.24
N TRP A 250 4.60 -0.90 -17.37
CA TRP A 250 5.47 0.24 -17.66
C TRP A 250 6.64 0.25 -16.70
N VAL A 251 7.82 0.55 -17.24
CA VAL A 251 9.09 0.58 -16.49
C VAL A 251 9.75 1.94 -16.71
N ASP A 252 10.29 2.51 -15.64
CA ASP A 252 10.96 3.81 -15.63
C ASP A 252 12.39 3.75 -16.20
N LYS A 253 13.13 4.87 -16.10
CA LYS A 253 14.55 4.97 -16.53
C LYS A 253 15.51 4.30 -15.52
N GLN A 254 15.00 3.72 -14.44
CA GLN A 254 15.72 3.09 -13.34
C GLN A 254 15.51 1.55 -13.31
N GLY A 255 14.66 1.01 -14.19
CA GLY A 255 14.31 -0.41 -14.25
C GLY A 255 13.19 -0.83 -13.28
N ALA A 256 12.56 0.12 -12.58
CA ALA A 256 11.48 -0.14 -11.65
C ALA A 256 10.10 -0.13 -12.33
N LEU A 257 9.22 -0.99 -11.85
CA LEU A 257 7.86 -1.18 -12.38
C LEU A 257 6.95 -0.04 -11.91
N GLU A 258 6.66 0.94 -12.78
CA GLU A 258 5.82 2.10 -12.44
C GLU A 258 4.38 1.68 -12.12
N THR A 259 3.77 0.93 -13.04
CA THR A 259 2.37 0.52 -13.00
C THR A 259 2.09 -0.65 -13.95
N THR A 260 0.92 -1.27 -13.79
CA THR A 260 0.43 -2.40 -14.58
C THR A 260 -1.03 -2.18 -14.97
N ALA A 261 -1.49 -2.83 -16.03
CA ALA A 261 -2.89 -2.87 -16.41
C ALA A 261 -3.22 -4.16 -17.16
N VAL A 262 -4.35 -4.78 -16.87
CA VAL A 262 -4.94 -5.81 -17.74
C VAL A 262 -5.46 -5.10 -19.00
N VAL A 263 -4.82 -5.36 -20.15
CA VAL A 263 -5.21 -4.77 -21.45
C VAL A 263 -6.01 -5.74 -22.31
N ARG A 264 -5.92 -7.05 -22.02
CA ARG A 264 -6.88 -8.05 -22.50
C ARG A 264 -7.33 -8.93 -21.34
N SER A 265 -8.62 -8.89 -21.06
CA SER A 265 -9.26 -9.70 -20.02
C SER A 265 -9.49 -11.13 -20.50
N SER A 266 -9.39 -12.09 -19.57
CA SER A 266 -9.88 -13.46 -19.76
C SER A 266 -11.41 -13.57 -19.74
N ARG A 267 -12.11 -12.47 -19.48
CA ARG A 267 -13.53 -12.39 -19.05
C ARG A 267 -13.79 -13.05 -17.68
N VAL A 268 -12.74 -13.40 -16.94
CA VAL A 268 -12.81 -13.98 -15.59
C VAL A 268 -11.94 -13.14 -14.64
N GLU A 269 -12.58 -12.22 -13.94
CA GLU A 269 -11.98 -11.23 -13.03
C GLU A 269 -11.01 -11.84 -11.97
N ALA A 270 -11.24 -13.10 -11.56
CA ALA A 270 -10.34 -13.82 -10.66
C ALA A 270 -9.00 -14.20 -11.31
N LEU A 271 -9.00 -14.56 -12.60
CA LEU A 271 -7.77 -14.85 -13.38
C LEU A 271 -7.03 -13.55 -13.70
N ASP A 272 -7.77 -12.51 -14.11
CA ASP A 272 -7.23 -11.18 -14.44
C ASP A 272 -6.39 -10.59 -13.28
N ARG A 273 -6.94 -10.61 -12.05
CA ARG A 273 -6.22 -10.13 -10.85
C ARG A 273 -4.97 -10.96 -10.50
N GLU A 274 -5.01 -12.28 -10.70
CA GLU A 274 -3.87 -13.15 -10.40
C GLU A 274 -2.77 -13.04 -11.48
N ALA A 275 -3.14 -12.81 -12.75
CA ALA A 275 -2.19 -12.49 -13.82
C ALA A 275 -1.48 -11.16 -13.55
N GLU A 276 -2.24 -10.12 -13.19
CA GLU A 276 -1.64 -8.84 -12.86
C GLU A 276 -0.74 -8.93 -11.62
N ARG A 277 -1.16 -9.68 -10.58
CA ARG A 277 -0.32 -9.98 -9.41
C ARG A 277 0.96 -10.76 -9.78
N ALA A 278 0.90 -11.65 -10.76
CA ALA A 278 2.09 -12.38 -11.23
C ALA A 278 3.10 -11.44 -11.90
N VAL A 279 2.62 -10.51 -12.73
CA VAL A 279 3.43 -9.50 -13.45
C VAL A 279 3.95 -8.40 -12.52
N ARG A 280 3.15 -7.91 -11.57
CA ARG A 280 3.56 -6.93 -10.54
C ARG A 280 4.75 -7.39 -9.68
N GLY A 281 5.03 -8.70 -9.63
CA GLY A 281 6.18 -9.25 -8.90
C GLY A 281 7.47 -9.40 -9.72
N MET A 282 7.46 -8.96 -10.99
CA MET A 282 8.65 -8.96 -11.84
C MET A 282 9.63 -7.86 -11.44
N ARG A 283 10.90 -8.03 -11.81
CA ARG A 283 11.94 -7.00 -11.74
C ARG A 283 12.62 -6.90 -13.10
N CYS A 284 12.89 -5.69 -13.56
CA CYS A 284 13.59 -5.44 -14.81
C CYS A 284 14.96 -4.81 -14.55
N LYS A 285 15.80 -4.78 -15.57
CA LYS A 285 17.04 -3.97 -15.55
C LYS A 285 16.73 -2.58 -16.10
N VAL A 286 17.65 -1.64 -15.91
CA VAL A 286 17.67 -0.41 -16.71
C VAL A 286 17.80 -0.83 -18.18
N LEU A 287 16.87 -0.37 -19.02
CA LEU A 287 16.98 -0.50 -20.47
C LEU A 287 17.77 0.69 -21.02
N GLU A 288 18.96 0.43 -21.53
CA GLU A 288 19.77 1.46 -22.19
C GLU A 288 19.60 1.37 -23.71
N ILE A 289 19.34 2.52 -24.34
CA ILE A 289 19.32 2.66 -25.80
C ILE A 289 20.41 3.66 -26.16
N GLN A 290 21.42 3.23 -26.92
CA GLN A 290 22.60 4.05 -27.27
C GLN A 290 23.31 4.65 -26.02
N GLY A 291 23.29 3.93 -24.89
CA GLY A 291 23.84 4.36 -23.61
C GLY A 291 22.94 5.31 -22.80
N VAL A 292 21.70 5.56 -23.24
CA VAL A 292 20.73 6.40 -22.53
C VAL A 292 19.69 5.54 -21.81
N PRO A 293 19.58 5.62 -20.47
CA PRO A 293 18.51 4.98 -19.70
C PRO A 293 17.12 5.43 -20.18
N THR A 294 16.34 4.46 -20.67
CA THR A 294 15.08 4.71 -21.38
C THR A 294 13.93 3.91 -20.76
N SER A 295 12.83 4.58 -20.46
CA SER A 295 11.60 3.94 -19.97
C SER A 295 10.91 3.18 -21.11
N PHE A 296 10.24 2.09 -20.78
CA PHE A 296 9.61 1.23 -21.79
C PHE A 296 8.22 0.73 -21.38
N THR A 297 7.51 0.19 -22.37
CA THR A 297 6.24 -0.53 -22.19
C THR A 297 6.40 -1.94 -22.71
N ALA A 298 5.82 -2.91 -22.03
CA ALA A 298 5.81 -4.31 -22.45
C ALA A 298 4.44 -4.94 -22.17
N ILE A 299 4.14 -6.06 -22.84
CA ILE A 299 2.95 -6.86 -22.59
C ILE A 299 3.39 -8.27 -22.23
N GLN A 300 2.90 -8.79 -21.10
CA GLN A 300 3.07 -10.17 -20.69
C GLN A 300 1.75 -10.93 -20.83
N PRO A 301 1.68 -11.93 -21.74
CA PRO A 301 0.60 -12.91 -21.75
C PRO A 301 0.71 -13.85 -20.55
N ILE A 302 -0.40 -14.09 -19.86
CA ILE A 302 -0.57 -15.11 -18.82
C ILE A 302 -1.67 -16.07 -19.26
N GLN A 303 -1.35 -17.36 -19.32
CA GLN A 303 -2.25 -18.43 -19.76
C GLN A 303 -2.70 -19.24 -18.54
N PHE A 304 -4.01 -19.45 -18.40
CA PHE A 304 -4.60 -20.28 -17.34
C PHE A 304 -5.27 -21.50 -17.96
N GLU A 305 -4.64 -22.65 -17.75
CA GLU A 305 -5.12 -23.96 -18.18
C GLU A 305 -5.35 -24.86 -16.98
N LEU A 306 -6.46 -25.60 -17.01
CA LEU A 306 -6.73 -26.65 -16.03
C LEU A 306 -5.86 -27.87 -16.36
N LYS A 307 -5.36 -28.52 -15.32
CA LYS A 307 -4.61 -29.77 -15.36
C LYS A 307 -5.34 -30.79 -14.49
#